data_AF-A0A1Q3EMJ5-F1
#
_entry.id   AF-A0A1Q3EMJ5-F1
#
_cell.length_a   1.000
_cell.length_b   1.000
_cell.length_c   1.000
_cell.angle_alpha   90.00
_cell.angle_beta   90.00
_cell.angle_gamma   90.00
#
_symmetry.space_group_name_H-M   'P 1'
#
loop_
_entity.id
_entity.type
_entity.pdbx_description
1 polymer ?
#
loop_
_entity_poly.entity_id
_entity_poly.type
_entity_poly.pdbx_seq_one_letter_code
_entity_poly.pdbx_strand_id
1 'polypeptide(L)'
;MAGEVAVLAYATLVSLPITDHSLRLLARLSKEYPVDRLHTAIFSLNDSSAKSNQKWEDCIRNVVAVPAKVGNYCGARKLNVPAFLEHGVYFNNLSVRCESLIWASSKEHSASINYLLTKLVKLGVFPPQSPNSDSQPSFFNATLPVIRSRLSQDDTDSYSASWSRIFRGFESSFVLQHVLASLFTCLKSPESSTDGSLLARVSVKHEAFFMSRLCPIQADDVELCQAVSAVMLGREWQESLSRVFVCWWADNKLLYLLLENVVSLWSNPDHIKHSLLSRHRYVTSILLLTISYFPSSSPEIISLVLSTSFINGISVYINSMDNNIRHFGMLVAEVAAQRAGRNLDFRDWDGDDSGKLWARNLRALLVVRDADADARALNEEDNLYNVISSGTAQAENSEPKKKSAITIKSDEYDSDNSITGYDSTPSSRSNSPTPSELEEIEKDPSLNVGQKKIPRPIYLAQLGAMLRSMGGMAKDNPSEDADRIEVALNHAEELIRKKKDYGTELGKCCQFGIWPGRLTRQLQP
;
A
#
# COMPACT_ATOMS: atom_id res chain seq x y z
N MET A 1 2.63 33.04 27.42
CA MET A 1 4.07 33.15 27.79
C MET A 1 4.91 31.92 27.45
N ALA A 2 4.82 30.77 28.15
CA ALA A 2 5.75 29.66 27.88
C ALA A 2 5.71 29.10 26.44
N GLY A 3 4.52 29.00 25.85
CA GLY A 3 4.35 28.58 24.45
C GLY A 3 4.92 29.58 23.43
N GLU A 4 4.78 30.89 23.66
CA GLU A 4 5.37 31.91 22.80
C GLU A 4 6.91 31.85 22.82
N VAL A 5 7.49 31.65 24.01
CA VAL A 5 8.93 31.44 24.16
C VAL A 5 9.37 30.20 23.38
N ALA A 6 8.59 29.12 23.41
CA ALA A 6 8.88 27.92 22.63
C ALA A 6 8.83 28.17 21.10
N VAL A 7 7.83 28.91 20.60
CA VAL A 7 7.74 29.29 19.17
C VAL A 7 8.98 30.07 18.74
N LEU A 8 9.39 31.07 19.52
CA LEU A 8 10.61 31.84 19.25
C LEU A 8 11.87 30.96 19.35
N ALA A 9 11.94 30.06 20.33
CA ALA A 9 13.07 29.16 20.49
C ALA A 9 13.24 28.23 19.27
N TYR A 10 12.16 27.68 18.71
CA TYR A 10 12.23 26.93 17.45
C TYR A 10 12.82 27.77 16.32
N ALA A 11 12.33 29.00 16.15
CA ALA A 11 12.81 29.91 15.10
C ALA A 11 14.31 30.23 15.26
N THR A 12 14.76 30.56 16.48
CA THR A 12 16.16 30.88 16.76
C THR A 12 17.06 29.65 16.58
N LEU A 13 16.69 28.50 17.15
CA LEU A 13 17.53 27.30 17.09
C LEU A 13 17.65 26.73 15.68
N VAL A 14 16.59 26.84 14.87
CA VAL A 14 16.59 26.38 13.49
C VAL A 14 17.32 27.37 12.59
N SER A 15 17.30 28.68 12.86
CA SER A 15 17.95 29.68 11.98
C SER A 15 19.48 29.78 12.16
N LEU A 16 20.00 29.43 13.32
CA LEU A 16 21.44 29.43 13.62
C LEU A 16 22.11 28.08 13.31
N PRO A 17 23.45 28.03 13.16
CA PRO A 17 24.18 26.77 13.07
C PRO A 17 23.89 25.87 14.28
N ILE A 18 23.55 24.61 14.01
CA ILE A 18 23.23 23.64 15.06
C ILE A 18 24.48 23.36 15.90
N THR A 19 24.31 23.34 17.23
CA THR A 19 25.32 22.96 18.22
C THR A 19 24.80 21.79 19.06
N ASP A 20 25.66 21.15 19.85
CA ASP A 20 25.25 20.09 20.79
C ASP A 20 24.25 20.60 21.84
N HIS A 21 24.31 21.89 22.17
CA HIS A 21 23.31 22.53 23.02
C HIS A 21 21.98 22.71 22.28
N SER A 22 22.01 23.22 21.05
CA SER A 22 20.81 23.35 20.20
C SER A 22 20.11 22.01 20.00
N LEU A 23 20.88 20.93 19.79
CA LEU A 23 20.37 19.58 19.63
C LEU A 23 19.58 19.11 20.85
N ARG A 24 20.14 19.28 22.06
CA ARG A 24 19.46 18.94 23.32
C ARG A 24 18.21 19.79 23.54
N LEU A 25 18.28 21.09 23.23
CA LEU A 25 17.12 21.98 23.34
C LEU A 25 16.01 21.60 22.36
N LEU A 26 16.34 21.30 21.10
CA LEU A 26 15.36 20.85 20.11
C LEU A 26 14.69 19.55 20.54
N ALA A 27 15.45 18.56 21.03
CA ALA A 27 14.87 17.32 21.56
C ALA A 27 13.87 17.59 22.71
N ARG A 28 14.22 18.49 23.62
CA ARG A 28 13.35 18.88 24.73
C ARG A 28 12.12 19.66 24.26
N LEU A 29 12.28 20.62 23.36
CA LEU A 29 11.18 21.41 22.79
C LEU A 29 10.19 20.52 22.04
N SER A 30 10.66 19.55 21.27
CA SER A 30 9.78 18.64 20.52
C SER A 30 8.98 17.71 21.43
N LYS A 31 9.50 17.42 22.62
CA LYS A 31 8.80 16.63 23.64
C LYS A 31 7.82 17.49 24.46
N GLU A 32 8.23 18.66 24.94
CA GLU A 32 7.47 19.48 25.88
C GLU A 32 6.47 20.44 25.20
N TYR A 33 6.80 20.90 23.99
CA TYR A 33 6.01 21.82 23.17
C TYR A 33 5.78 21.24 21.77
N PRO A 34 5.02 20.13 21.68
CA PRO A 34 4.58 19.57 20.41
C PRO A 34 3.63 20.52 19.66
N VAL A 35 3.35 20.17 18.39
CA VAL A 35 2.63 21.01 17.42
C VAL A 35 1.25 21.48 17.89
N ASP A 36 0.52 20.65 18.63
CA ASP A 36 -0.79 21.01 19.20
C ASP A 36 -0.66 22.08 20.29
N ARG A 37 0.35 22.01 21.16
CA ARG A 37 0.61 23.04 22.17
C ARG A 37 1.09 24.35 21.55
N LEU A 38 1.92 24.26 20.51
CA LEU A 38 2.36 25.43 19.74
C LEU A 38 1.17 26.09 19.05
N HIS A 39 0.24 25.30 18.49
CA HIS A 39 -0.99 25.80 17.90
C HIS A 39 -1.82 26.56 18.93
N THR A 40 -2.14 25.94 20.07
CA THR A 40 -2.89 26.59 21.15
C THR A 40 -2.21 27.89 21.59
N ALA A 41 -0.89 27.89 21.76
CA ALA A 41 -0.17 29.10 22.16
C ALA A 41 -0.30 30.25 21.15
N ILE A 42 -0.27 29.96 19.85
CA ILE A 42 -0.38 30.97 18.78
C ILE A 42 -1.81 31.51 18.68
N PHE A 43 -2.82 30.63 18.75
CA PHE A 43 -4.22 31.01 18.55
C PHE A 43 -4.94 31.45 19.83
N SER A 44 -4.35 31.25 21.01
CA SER A 44 -4.87 31.81 22.28
C SER A 44 -4.64 33.31 22.45
N LEU A 45 -3.80 33.91 21.60
CA LEU A 45 -3.53 35.34 21.63
C LEU A 45 -4.68 36.09 20.97
N ASN A 46 -5.05 37.25 21.53
CA ASN A 46 -6.05 38.17 20.97
C ASN A 46 -5.52 38.92 19.72
N ASP A 47 -4.76 38.23 18.87
CA ASP A 47 -4.28 38.72 17.59
C ASP A 47 -5.36 38.54 16.50
N SER A 48 -5.24 39.30 15.41
CA SER A 48 -6.09 39.07 14.24
C SER A 48 -5.79 37.70 13.61
N SER A 49 -6.83 37.02 13.10
CA SER A 49 -6.72 35.70 12.46
C SER A 49 -5.60 35.63 11.40
N ALA A 50 -5.44 36.69 10.60
CA ALA A 50 -4.36 36.77 9.60
C ALA A 50 -2.96 36.75 10.23
N LYS A 51 -2.73 37.47 11.33
CA LYS A 51 -1.44 37.48 12.04
C LYS A 51 -1.15 36.13 12.68
N SER A 52 -2.16 35.51 13.31
CA SER A 52 -2.03 34.19 13.92
C SER A 52 -1.72 33.11 12.87
N ASN A 53 -2.37 33.16 11.70
CA ASN A 53 -2.07 32.26 10.59
C ASN A 53 -0.63 32.44 10.08
N GLN A 54 -0.16 33.67 9.89
CA GLN A 54 1.23 33.92 9.48
C GLN A 54 2.24 33.37 10.50
N LYS A 55 2.00 33.62 11.80
CA LYS A 55 2.83 33.06 12.89
C LYS A 55 2.81 31.53 12.87
N TRP A 56 1.65 30.93 12.60
CA TRP A 56 1.49 29.49 12.48
C TRP A 56 2.29 28.91 11.32
N GLU A 57 2.21 29.53 10.14
CA GLU A 57 2.97 29.11 8.97
C GLU A 57 4.49 29.13 9.21
N ASP A 58 4.98 30.21 9.82
CA ASP A 58 6.38 30.36 10.21
C ASP A 58 6.79 29.29 11.25
N CYS A 59 5.93 29.05 12.24
CA CYS A 59 6.13 28.00 13.24
C CYS A 59 6.24 26.62 12.59
N ILE A 60 5.30 26.24 11.72
CA ILE A 60 5.32 24.95 11.03
C ILE A 60 6.57 24.80 10.17
N ARG A 61 6.98 25.84 9.43
CA ARG A 61 8.22 25.82 8.66
C ARG A 61 9.44 25.49 9.52
N ASN A 62 9.52 26.02 10.74
CA ASN A 62 10.61 25.72 11.65
C ASN A 62 10.52 24.30 12.22
N VAL A 63 9.34 23.89 12.70
CA VAL A 63 9.10 22.56 13.28
C VAL A 63 9.42 21.44 12.30
N VAL A 64 8.98 21.55 11.04
CA VAL A 64 9.22 20.49 10.05
C VAL A 64 10.65 20.46 9.50
N ALA A 65 11.42 21.54 9.67
CA ALA A 65 12.83 21.59 9.26
C ALA A 65 13.78 20.88 10.24
N VAL A 66 13.33 20.59 11.47
CA VAL A 66 14.17 20.05 12.55
C VAL A 66 14.88 18.75 12.15
N PRO A 67 14.20 17.69 11.66
CA PRO A 67 14.88 16.41 11.38
C PRO A 67 15.97 16.54 10.32
N ALA A 68 15.74 17.31 9.27
CA ALA A 68 16.72 17.53 8.21
C ALA A 68 17.96 18.26 8.73
N LYS A 69 17.78 19.33 9.53
CA LYS A 69 18.92 20.07 10.11
C LYS A 69 19.71 19.25 11.10
N VAL A 70 19.01 18.50 11.95
CA VAL A 70 19.64 17.59 12.92
C VAL A 70 20.39 16.48 12.20
N GLY A 71 19.80 15.86 11.18
CA GLY A 71 20.43 14.83 10.37
C GLY A 71 21.70 15.34 9.67
N ASN A 72 21.65 16.51 9.04
CA ASN A 72 22.81 17.13 8.39
C ASN A 72 23.94 17.42 9.40
N TYR A 73 23.60 17.98 10.56
CA TYR A 73 24.56 18.26 11.61
C TYR A 73 25.24 17.00 12.15
N CYS A 74 24.46 15.98 12.49
CA CYS A 74 24.97 14.72 13.03
C CYS A 74 25.79 13.97 11.98
N GLY A 75 25.33 13.92 10.72
CA GLY A 75 26.04 13.29 9.60
C GLY A 75 27.40 13.93 9.34
N ALA A 76 27.50 15.26 9.32
CA ALA A 76 28.76 15.98 9.12
C ALA A 76 29.79 15.69 10.23
N ARG A 77 29.33 15.40 11.45
CA ARG A 77 30.17 15.12 12.62
C ARG A 77 30.31 13.63 12.95
N LYS A 78 29.70 12.74 12.16
CA LYS A 78 29.60 11.29 12.45
C LYS A 78 29.02 11.00 13.85
N LEU A 79 28.07 11.82 14.29
CA LEU A 79 27.34 11.64 15.54
C LEU A 79 26.06 10.84 15.28
N ASN A 80 25.60 10.12 16.29
CA ASN A 80 24.28 9.50 16.26
C ASN A 80 23.19 10.56 16.45
N VAL A 81 22.15 10.50 15.62
CA VAL A 81 20.96 11.35 15.78
C VAL A 81 20.24 10.92 17.07
N PRO A 82 19.83 11.84 17.96
CA PRO A 82 19.02 11.48 19.11
C PRO A 82 17.71 10.82 18.67
N ALA A 83 17.34 9.68 19.26
CA ALA A 83 16.19 8.86 18.84
C ALA A 83 14.89 9.67 18.61
N PHE A 84 14.60 10.65 19.48
CA PHE A 84 13.38 11.46 19.37
C PHE A 84 13.40 12.45 18.17
N LEU A 85 14.58 12.73 17.62
CA LEU A 85 14.81 13.61 16.47
C LEU A 85 15.14 12.83 15.19
N GLU A 86 15.15 11.50 15.25
CA GLU A 86 15.24 10.65 14.07
C GLU A 86 14.03 10.91 13.16
N HIS A 87 14.25 10.92 11.84
CA HIS A 87 13.26 11.38 10.87
C HIS A 87 11.89 10.68 11.01
N GLY A 88 11.87 9.33 11.00
CA GLY A 88 10.64 8.55 11.13
C GLY A 88 9.95 8.78 12.48
N VAL A 89 10.69 8.63 13.58
CA VAL A 89 10.18 8.81 14.95
C VAL A 89 9.61 10.21 15.17
N TYR A 90 10.32 11.24 14.72
CA TYR A 90 9.90 12.62 14.85
C TYR A 90 8.58 12.90 14.12
N PHE A 91 8.47 12.49 12.86
CA PHE A 91 7.25 12.73 12.07
C PHE A 91 6.07 11.86 12.49
N ASN A 92 6.31 10.65 13.02
CA ASN A 92 5.26 9.83 13.62
C ASN A 92 4.72 10.51 14.90
N ASN A 93 5.59 11.01 15.77
CA ASN A 93 5.19 11.79 16.95
C ASN A 93 4.45 13.08 16.54
N LEU A 94 4.96 13.80 15.54
CA LEU A 94 4.29 14.98 15.00
C LEU A 94 2.88 14.66 14.47
N SER A 95 2.71 13.51 13.82
CA SER A 95 1.41 13.02 13.34
C SER A 95 0.43 12.75 14.47
N VAL A 96 0.86 12.05 15.53
CA VAL A 96 0.04 11.79 16.73
C VAL A 96 -0.39 13.09 17.42
N ARG A 97 0.51 14.07 17.50
CA ARG A 97 0.19 15.39 18.07
C ARG A 97 -0.70 16.22 17.17
N CYS A 98 -0.55 16.12 15.85
CA CYS A 98 -1.48 16.72 14.89
C CYS A 98 -2.88 16.10 15.00
N GLU A 99 -2.99 14.79 15.17
CA GLU A 99 -4.27 14.13 15.42
C GLU A 99 -4.90 14.60 16.75
N SER A 100 -4.10 14.78 17.80
CA SER A 100 -4.56 15.36 19.07
C SER A 100 -5.08 16.79 18.89
N LEU A 101 -4.46 17.57 18.01
CA LEU A 101 -4.95 18.90 17.62
C LEU A 101 -6.29 18.82 16.89
N ILE A 102 -6.48 17.86 15.98
CA ILE A 102 -7.75 17.67 15.26
C ILE A 102 -8.88 17.34 16.22
N TRP A 103 -8.61 16.50 17.23
CA TRP A 103 -9.57 16.18 18.28
C TRP A 103 -9.91 17.37 19.17
N ALA A 104 -8.90 18.13 19.60
CA ALA A 104 -9.10 19.29 20.47
C ALA A 104 -9.69 20.51 19.75
N SER A 105 -9.55 20.60 18.43
CA SER A 105 -9.96 21.78 17.67
C SER A 105 -11.48 21.90 17.60
N SER A 106 -12.00 23.03 18.08
CA SER A 106 -13.31 23.52 17.68
C SER A 106 -13.33 23.83 16.18
N LYS A 107 -14.51 24.06 15.61
CA LYS A 107 -14.73 24.24 14.15
C LYS A 107 -13.86 25.33 13.49
N GLU A 108 -13.25 26.21 14.27
CA GLU A 108 -12.69 27.50 13.83
C GLU A 108 -11.26 27.43 13.25
N HIS A 109 -10.53 26.33 13.41
CA HIS A 109 -9.10 26.27 13.03
C HIS A 109 -8.74 25.29 11.91
N SER A 110 -9.72 24.81 11.13
CA SER A 110 -9.47 23.82 10.07
C SER A 110 -8.45 24.27 9.02
N ALA A 111 -8.43 25.56 8.64
CA ALA A 111 -7.47 26.08 7.68
C ALA A 111 -6.00 25.90 8.14
N SER A 112 -5.73 26.19 9.43
CA SER A 112 -4.40 26.03 10.02
C SER A 112 -3.96 24.55 10.07
N ILE A 113 -4.90 23.64 10.32
CA ILE A 113 -4.66 22.19 10.28
C ILE A 113 -4.39 21.71 8.86
N ASN A 114 -5.18 22.14 7.88
CA ASN A 114 -4.99 21.80 6.47
C ASN A 114 -3.66 22.31 5.93
N TYR A 115 -3.19 23.48 6.39
CA TYR A 115 -1.84 23.95 6.09
C TYR A 115 -0.77 22.98 6.58
N LEU A 116 -0.86 22.55 7.85
CA LEU A 116 0.06 21.58 8.43
C LEU A 116 0.03 20.26 7.66
N LEU A 117 -1.15 19.68 7.43
CA LEU A 117 -1.29 18.43 6.69
C LEU A 117 -0.75 18.55 5.27
N THR A 118 -0.98 19.67 4.58
CA THR A 118 -0.41 19.95 3.26
C THR A 118 1.12 19.98 3.29
N LYS A 119 1.72 20.56 4.34
CA LYS A 119 3.19 20.51 4.52
C LYS A 119 3.69 19.09 4.77
N LEU A 120 2.96 18.30 5.57
CA LEU A 120 3.31 16.90 5.84
C LEU A 120 3.21 16.02 4.58
N VAL A 121 2.22 16.25 3.71
CA VAL A 121 2.14 15.60 2.38
C VAL A 121 3.37 15.92 1.55
N LYS A 122 3.78 17.19 1.47
CA LYS A 122 4.98 17.62 0.73
C LYS A 122 6.28 17.02 1.26
N LEU A 123 6.30 16.58 2.51
CA LEU A 123 7.45 15.95 3.16
C LEU A 123 7.42 14.41 3.07
N GLY A 124 6.41 13.83 2.42
CA GLY A 124 6.30 12.38 2.26
C GLY A 124 5.77 11.64 3.49
N VAL A 125 5.15 12.34 4.45
CA VAL A 125 4.55 11.74 5.65
C VAL A 125 3.21 11.04 5.35
N PHE A 126 2.69 11.20 4.13
CA PHE A 126 1.54 10.46 3.59
C PHE A 126 2.00 9.56 2.44
N PRO A 127 2.71 8.45 2.74
CA PRO A 127 3.22 7.59 1.69
C PRO A 127 2.08 6.91 0.94
N PRO A 128 2.18 6.77 -0.40
CA PRO A 128 1.16 6.12 -1.22
C PRO A 128 1.15 4.59 -1.11
N GLN A 129 2.07 4.02 -0.34
CA GLN A 129 2.26 2.60 -0.08
C GLN A 129 2.54 2.40 1.40
N SER A 130 2.33 1.19 1.91
CA SER A 130 2.65 0.86 3.30
C SER A 130 4.15 1.05 3.55
N PRO A 131 4.55 1.66 4.68
CA PRO A 131 5.96 1.82 5.02
C PRO A 131 6.66 0.48 5.12
N ASN A 132 7.86 0.37 4.54
CA ASN A 132 8.69 -0.85 4.61
C ASN A 132 9.71 -0.82 5.75
N SER A 133 9.74 0.27 6.52
CA SER A 133 10.70 0.51 7.60
C SER A 133 10.15 1.55 8.57
N ASP A 134 10.49 1.43 9.85
CA ASP A 134 10.14 2.41 10.90
C ASP A 134 10.75 3.80 10.65
N SER A 135 11.80 3.87 9.83
CA SER A 135 12.41 5.13 9.41
C SER A 135 11.56 5.92 8.41
N GLN A 136 10.60 5.27 7.74
CA GLN A 136 9.67 5.91 6.82
C GLN A 136 8.43 6.37 7.59
N PRO A 137 8.20 7.68 7.76
CA PRO A 137 7.05 8.15 8.51
C PRO A 137 5.74 7.90 7.75
N SER A 138 4.68 7.60 8.49
CA SER A 138 3.33 7.49 7.94
C SER A 138 2.32 8.05 8.93
N PHE A 139 1.63 9.10 8.51
CA PHE A 139 0.63 9.78 9.32
C PHE A 139 -0.43 8.79 9.81
N PHE A 140 -1.06 8.04 8.90
CA PHE A 140 -2.15 7.13 9.25
C PHE A 140 -1.67 5.90 10.00
N ASN A 141 -0.48 5.36 9.71
CA ASN A 141 0.06 4.26 10.49
C ASN A 141 0.27 4.67 11.97
N ALA A 142 0.76 5.88 12.22
CA ALA A 142 0.98 6.39 13.56
C ALA A 142 -0.32 6.79 14.29
N THR A 143 -1.34 7.25 13.56
CA THR A 143 -2.53 7.88 14.15
C THR A 143 -3.77 7.00 14.17
N LEU A 144 -3.92 6.04 13.26
CA LEU A 144 -5.13 5.22 13.15
C LEU A 144 -5.53 4.47 14.42
N PRO A 145 -4.62 3.94 15.27
CA PRO A 145 -5.01 3.35 16.54
C PRO A 145 -5.78 4.34 17.43
N VAL A 146 -5.33 5.60 17.48
CA VAL A 146 -5.97 6.67 18.26
C VAL A 146 -7.28 7.12 17.59
N ILE A 147 -7.28 7.29 16.27
CA ILE A 147 -8.48 7.66 15.50
C ILE A 147 -9.58 6.61 15.69
N ARG A 148 -9.27 5.32 15.55
CA ARG A 148 -10.21 4.21 15.79
C ARG A 148 -10.74 4.26 17.22
N SER A 149 -9.86 4.36 18.20
CA SER A 149 -10.27 4.44 19.62
C SER A 149 -11.22 5.61 19.89
N ARG A 150 -10.99 6.79 19.30
CA ARG A 150 -11.85 7.96 19.45
C ARG A 150 -13.18 7.79 18.74
N LEU A 151 -13.17 7.27 17.51
CA LEU A 151 -14.39 7.00 16.74
C LEU A 151 -15.27 5.87 17.31
N SER A 152 -14.77 5.12 18.29
CA SER A 152 -15.55 4.13 19.05
C SER A 152 -16.20 4.70 20.33
N GLN A 153 -15.95 5.96 20.69
CA GLN A 153 -16.55 6.59 21.89
C GLN A 153 -17.96 7.16 21.60
N ASP A 154 -18.68 7.60 22.63
CA ASP A 154 -20.07 8.08 22.49
C ASP A 154 -20.16 9.49 21.85
N ASP A 155 -19.16 10.36 22.04
CA ASP A 155 -19.10 11.72 21.44
C ASP A 155 -18.26 11.74 20.15
N THR A 156 -18.77 11.08 19.11
CA THR A 156 -18.01 10.88 17.87
C THR A 156 -18.42 11.77 16.71
N ASP A 157 -19.58 12.41 16.80
CA ASP A 157 -20.09 13.26 15.73
C ASP A 157 -19.26 14.54 15.56
N SER A 158 -18.80 15.13 16.67
CA SER A 158 -17.96 16.32 16.66
C SER A 158 -16.61 16.06 15.98
N TYR A 159 -15.98 14.93 16.32
CA TYR A 159 -14.70 14.51 15.77
C TYR A 159 -14.80 14.04 14.31
N SER A 160 -15.84 13.27 13.97
CA SER A 160 -16.17 12.91 12.59
C SER A 160 -16.37 14.17 11.72
N ALA A 161 -17.11 15.16 12.24
CA ALA A 161 -17.32 16.44 11.55
C ALA A 161 -16.02 17.23 11.36
N SER A 162 -15.07 17.14 12.29
CA SER A 162 -13.74 17.76 12.14
C SER A 162 -12.94 17.12 11.02
N TRP A 163 -12.89 15.78 10.93
CA TRP A 163 -12.25 15.09 9.81
C TRP A 163 -12.92 15.37 8.47
N SER A 164 -14.25 15.37 8.44
CA SER A 164 -15.06 15.77 7.29
C SER A 164 -14.68 17.17 6.77
N ARG A 165 -14.54 18.16 7.68
CA ARG A 165 -14.12 19.52 7.34
C ARG A 165 -12.67 19.58 6.84
N ILE A 166 -11.79 18.77 7.42
CA ILE A 166 -10.39 18.68 7.00
C ILE A 166 -10.29 18.16 5.56
N PHE A 167 -10.94 17.03 5.24
CA PHE A 167 -10.93 16.47 3.89
C PHE A 167 -11.48 17.44 2.84
N ARG A 168 -12.54 18.19 3.17
CA ARG A 168 -13.13 19.21 2.28
C ARG A 168 -12.31 20.51 2.20
N GLY A 169 -11.45 20.78 3.17
CA GLY A 169 -10.70 22.03 3.23
C GLY A 169 -9.30 21.98 2.60
N PHE A 170 -8.94 20.89 1.90
CA PHE A 170 -7.71 20.85 1.10
C PHE A 170 -7.91 21.64 -0.20
N GLU A 171 -7.07 22.65 -0.44
CA GLU A 171 -7.12 23.49 -1.65
C GLU A 171 -6.78 22.73 -2.94
N SER A 172 -6.08 21.59 -2.83
CA SER A 172 -5.60 20.81 -3.97
C SER A 172 -6.15 19.40 -3.93
N SER A 173 -6.91 19.02 -4.96
CA SER A 173 -7.37 17.64 -5.15
C SER A 173 -6.20 16.65 -5.16
N PHE A 174 -5.04 17.03 -5.70
CA PHE A 174 -3.84 16.19 -5.67
C PHE A 174 -3.35 15.90 -4.25
N VAL A 175 -3.35 16.91 -3.37
CA VAL A 175 -2.98 16.74 -1.96
C VAL A 175 -3.99 15.83 -1.26
N LEU A 176 -5.30 16.08 -1.45
CA LEU A 176 -6.35 15.23 -0.92
C LEU A 176 -6.21 13.77 -1.38
N GLN A 177 -5.94 13.53 -2.67
CA GLN A 177 -5.73 12.19 -3.21
C GLN A 177 -4.52 11.49 -2.59
N HIS A 178 -3.44 12.22 -2.25
CA HIS A 178 -2.30 11.63 -1.53
C HIS A 178 -2.65 11.24 -0.10
N VAL A 179 -3.40 12.08 0.60
CA VAL A 179 -3.91 11.79 1.95
C VAL A 179 -4.82 10.55 1.89
N LEU A 180 -5.78 10.52 0.98
CA LEU A 180 -6.70 9.38 0.81
C LEU A 180 -5.95 8.10 0.43
N ALA A 181 -4.96 8.16 -0.47
CA ALA A 181 -4.16 7.00 -0.82
C ALA A 181 -3.40 6.45 0.39
N SER A 182 -2.77 7.32 1.19
CA SER A 182 -2.07 6.93 2.41
C SER A 182 -3.02 6.38 3.48
N LEU A 183 -4.26 6.87 3.55
CA LEU A 183 -5.29 6.30 4.43
C LEU A 183 -5.65 4.88 3.99
N PHE A 184 -5.91 4.69 2.69
CA PHE A 184 -6.37 3.41 2.15
C PHE A 184 -5.33 2.30 2.27
N THR A 185 -4.03 2.61 2.20
CA THR A 185 -2.96 1.61 2.43
C THR A 185 -2.91 1.11 3.87
N CYS A 186 -3.48 1.85 4.81
CA CYS A 186 -3.49 1.52 6.23
C CYS A 186 -4.81 0.89 6.71
N LEU A 187 -5.78 0.69 5.79
CA LEU A 187 -7.01 -0.03 6.09
C LEU A 187 -6.72 -1.52 6.26
N LYS A 188 -7.43 -2.15 7.19
CA LYS A 188 -7.34 -3.60 7.34
C LYS A 188 -8.21 -4.25 6.26
N SER A 189 -7.71 -5.33 5.67
CA SER A 189 -8.45 -6.14 4.71
C SER A 189 -8.25 -7.62 5.03
N PRO A 190 -9.20 -8.49 4.63
CA PRO A 190 -9.03 -9.93 4.76
C PRO A 190 -7.79 -10.43 4.01
N GLU A 191 -7.13 -11.46 4.53
CA GLU A 191 -5.97 -12.08 3.88
C GLU A 191 -6.30 -12.62 2.49
N SER A 192 -7.48 -13.24 2.35
CA SER A 192 -8.02 -13.69 1.08
C SER A 192 -9.15 -12.77 0.59
N SER A 193 -9.04 -12.29 -0.65
CA SER A 193 -10.02 -11.40 -1.26
C SER A 193 -11.41 -12.03 -1.43
N THR A 194 -11.50 -13.36 -1.46
CA THR A 194 -12.74 -14.11 -1.68
C THR A 194 -13.22 -14.88 -0.44
N ASP A 195 -12.62 -14.64 0.73
CA ASP A 195 -13.04 -15.29 1.97
C ASP A 195 -14.43 -14.80 2.42
N GLY A 196 -15.44 -15.67 2.26
CA GLY A 196 -16.82 -15.44 2.67
C GLY A 196 -17.12 -15.77 4.13
N SER A 197 -16.11 -16.12 4.94
CA SER A 197 -16.29 -16.41 6.37
C SER A 197 -16.93 -15.24 7.11
N LEU A 198 -17.73 -15.53 8.14
CA LEU A 198 -18.38 -14.50 8.95
C LEU A 198 -17.35 -13.54 9.56
N LEU A 199 -16.22 -14.06 10.04
CA LEU A 199 -15.11 -13.27 10.59
C LEU A 199 -14.58 -12.25 9.57
N ALA A 200 -14.26 -12.69 8.35
CA ALA A 200 -13.75 -11.80 7.31
C ALA A 200 -14.78 -10.72 6.94
N ARG A 201 -16.05 -11.11 6.81
CA ARG A 201 -17.14 -10.17 6.47
C ARG A 201 -17.39 -9.14 7.57
N VAL A 202 -17.38 -9.54 8.84
CA VAL A 202 -17.47 -8.61 9.99
C VAL A 202 -16.29 -7.65 10.02
N SER A 203 -15.06 -8.15 9.75
CA SER A 203 -13.88 -7.29 9.65
C SER A 203 -14.01 -6.25 8.54
N VAL A 204 -14.49 -6.64 7.35
CA VAL A 204 -14.76 -5.72 6.23
C VAL A 204 -15.80 -4.68 6.63
N LYS A 205 -16.92 -5.11 7.20
CA LYS A 205 -18.01 -4.23 7.64
C LYS A 205 -17.52 -3.23 8.70
N HIS A 206 -16.69 -3.66 9.63
CA HIS A 206 -16.10 -2.78 10.65
C HIS A 206 -15.20 -1.70 10.04
N GLU A 207 -14.32 -2.06 9.10
CA GLU A 207 -13.46 -1.08 8.42
C GLU A 207 -14.26 -0.14 7.50
N ALA A 208 -15.32 -0.63 6.85
CA ALA A 208 -16.25 0.19 6.08
C ALA A 208 -17.00 1.20 6.96
N PHE A 209 -17.51 0.76 8.11
CA PHE A 209 -18.16 1.63 9.08
C PHE A 209 -17.20 2.68 9.65
N PHE A 210 -15.98 2.27 9.99
CA PHE A 210 -14.91 3.19 10.38
C PHE A 210 -14.70 4.28 9.32
N MET A 211 -14.66 3.90 8.04
CA MET A 211 -14.51 4.85 6.93
C MET A 211 -15.71 5.78 6.79
N SER A 212 -16.94 5.31 6.99
CA SER A 212 -18.15 6.18 7.02
C SER A 212 -18.08 7.24 8.11
N ARG A 213 -17.45 6.93 9.25
CA ARG A 213 -17.27 7.90 10.35
C ARG A 213 -16.07 8.82 10.14
N LEU A 214 -14.96 8.32 9.60
CA LEU A 214 -13.76 9.13 9.38
C LEU A 214 -13.89 10.05 8.16
N CYS A 215 -14.36 9.53 7.04
CA CYS A 215 -14.49 10.23 5.77
C CYS A 215 -15.94 10.07 5.26
N PRO A 216 -16.94 10.72 5.88
CA PRO A 216 -18.31 10.66 5.40
C PRO A 216 -18.39 11.33 4.02
N ILE A 217 -18.82 10.54 3.04
CA ILE A 217 -19.01 10.99 1.66
C ILE A 217 -20.51 11.22 1.46
N GLN A 218 -20.86 12.38 0.92
CA GLN A 218 -22.24 12.70 0.57
C GLN A 218 -22.33 12.98 -0.93
N ALA A 219 -23.51 12.79 -1.53
CA ALA A 219 -23.70 12.89 -2.97
C ALA A 219 -23.47 14.33 -3.51
N ASP A 220 -23.65 15.34 -2.66
CA ASP A 220 -23.42 16.75 -2.95
C ASP A 220 -21.93 17.15 -2.84
N ASP A 221 -21.10 16.35 -2.17
CA ASP A 221 -19.65 16.56 -2.08
C ASP A 221 -18.90 16.05 -3.32
N VAL A 222 -19.19 16.66 -4.47
CA VAL A 222 -18.68 16.22 -5.78
C VAL A 222 -17.14 16.12 -5.79
N GLU A 223 -16.44 17.09 -5.23
CA GLU A 223 -14.96 17.12 -5.21
C GLU A 223 -14.37 15.97 -4.37
N LEU A 224 -14.94 15.70 -3.20
CA LEU A 224 -14.50 14.60 -2.34
C LEU A 224 -14.83 13.25 -2.98
N CYS A 225 -16.04 13.08 -3.52
CA CYS A 225 -16.46 11.89 -4.27
C CYS A 225 -15.51 11.59 -5.44
N GLN A 226 -15.15 12.62 -6.21
CA GLN A 226 -14.22 12.50 -7.33
C GLN A 226 -12.81 12.13 -6.86
N ALA A 227 -12.31 12.76 -5.79
CA ALA A 227 -11.00 12.44 -5.24
C ALA A 227 -10.93 10.99 -4.72
N VAL A 228 -11.96 10.54 -3.99
CA VAL A 228 -12.06 9.15 -3.52
C VAL A 228 -12.13 8.19 -4.70
N SER A 229 -12.98 8.46 -5.68
CA SER A 229 -13.12 7.63 -6.89
C SER A 229 -11.81 7.56 -7.67
N ALA A 230 -11.12 8.67 -7.85
CA ALA A 230 -9.84 8.74 -8.55
C ALA A 230 -8.75 7.93 -7.84
N VAL A 231 -8.72 7.92 -6.51
CA VAL A 231 -7.74 7.12 -5.75
C VAL A 231 -8.10 5.64 -5.78
N MET A 232 -9.35 5.30 -5.48
CA MET A 232 -9.85 3.93 -5.43
C MET A 232 -9.77 3.26 -6.80
N LEU A 233 -10.18 3.95 -7.86
CA LEU A 233 -10.19 3.40 -9.21
C LEU A 233 -8.95 3.75 -10.00
N GLY A 234 -8.12 4.73 -9.65
CA GLY A 234 -6.95 5.12 -10.46
C GLY A 234 -5.65 4.39 -10.12
N ARG A 235 -5.61 3.60 -9.03
CA ARG A 235 -4.39 2.97 -8.51
C ARG A 235 -4.48 1.45 -8.44
N GLU A 236 -3.33 0.81 -8.32
CA GLU A 236 -3.24 -0.62 -8.05
C GLU A 236 -3.40 -0.87 -6.55
N TRP A 237 -4.48 -1.55 -6.18
CA TRP A 237 -4.79 -1.93 -4.82
C TRP A 237 -4.77 -3.45 -4.68
N GLN A 238 -4.60 -3.92 -3.45
CA GLN A 238 -4.90 -5.30 -3.12
C GLN A 238 -6.39 -5.58 -3.38
N GLU A 239 -6.67 -6.73 -3.97
CA GLU A 239 -8.04 -7.11 -4.36
C GLU A 239 -9.01 -7.09 -3.17
N SER A 240 -8.55 -7.48 -1.99
CA SER A 240 -9.35 -7.52 -0.75
C SER A 240 -9.89 -6.15 -0.32
N LEU A 241 -9.25 -5.03 -0.70
CA LEU A 241 -9.77 -3.68 -0.42
C LEU A 241 -11.03 -3.35 -1.20
N SER A 242 -11.30 -4.03 -2.32
CA SER A 242 -12.54 -3.84 -3.10
C SER A 242 -13.79 -4.03 -2.23
N ARG A 243 -13.75 -5.01 -1.31
CA ARG A 243 -14.83 -5.31 -0.37
C ARG A 243 -15.09 -4.18 0.61
N VAL A 244 -14.02 -3.64 1.21
CA VAL A 244 -14.10 -2.50 2.14
C VAL A 244 -14.68 -1.28 1.43
N PHE A 245 -14.20 -0.97 0.22
CA PHE A 245 -14.68 0.16 -0.54
C PHE A 245 -16.15 0.04 -0.94
N VAL A 246 -16.58 -1.10 -1.48
CA VAL A 246 -17.98 -1.30 -1.87
C VAL A 246 -18.89 -1.25 -0.65
N CYS A 247 -18.51 -1.89 0.46
CA CYS A 247 -19.29 -1.86 1.70
C CYS A 247 -19.39 -0.44 2.26
N TRP A 248 -18.31 0.35 2.20
CA TRP A 248 -18.29 1.75 2.64
C TRP A 248 -19.20 2.64 1.76
N TRP A 249 -19.13 2.49 0.45
CA TRP A 249 -19.98 3.25 -0.48
C TRP A 249 -21.46 2.88 -0.37
N ALA A 250 -21.76 1.61 -0.05
CA ALA A 250 -23.11 1.14 0.25
C ALA A 250 -23.71 1.83 1.47
N ASP A 251 -22.94 1.92 2.55
CA ASP A 251 -23.36 2.55 3.80
C ASP A 251 -23.71 4.05 3.61
N ASN A 252 -23.00 4.72 2.69
CA ASN A 252 -23.25 6.12 2.33
C ASN A 252 -24.32 6.31 1.23
N LYS A 253 -24.95 5.23 0.75
CA LYS A 253 -25.98 5.25 -0.32
C LYS A 253 -25.49 5.81 -1.67
N LEU A 254 -24.20 5.65 -1.98
CA LEU A 254 -23.57 6.18 -3.20
C LEU A 254 -23.26 5.11 -4.26
N LEU A 255 -23.83 3.90 -4.12
CA LEU A 255 -23.53 2.77 -5.01
C LEU A 255 -23.79 3.06 -6.50
N TYR A 256 -24.76 3.92 -6.82
CA TYR A 256 -25.06 4.26 -8.22
C TYR A 256 -23.90 5.03 -8.88
N LEU A 257 -23.29 5.99 -8.17
CA LEU A 257 -22.11 6.71 -8.62
C LEU A 257 -20.91 5.77 -8.74
N LEU A 258 -20.74 4.85 -7.79
CA LEU A 258 -19.70 3.83 -7.86
C LEU A 258 -19.87 2.96 -9.10
N LEU A 259 -21.10 2.50 -9.36
CA LEU A 259 -21.43 1.65 -10.50
C LEU A 259 -21.10 2.36 -11.82
N GLU A 260 -21.50 3.62 -11.98
CA GLU A 260 -21.19 4.41 -13.18
C GLU A 260 -19.67 4.54 -13.39
N ASN A 261 -18.94 4.92 -12.35
CA ASN A 261 -17.49 5.12 -12.42
C ASN A 261 -16.73 3.81 -12.72
N VAL A 262 -17.10 2.71 -12.06
CA VAL A 262 -16.41 1.42 -12.27
C VAL A 262 -16.75 0.84 -13.64
N VAL A 263 -17.97 0.98 -14.14
CA VAL A 263 -18.36 0.49 -15.48
C VAL A 263 -17.64 1.28 -16.57
N SER A 264 -17.51 2.59 -16.40
CA SER A 264 -16.74 3.45 -17.30
C SER A 264 -15.28 2.97 -17.43
N LEU A 265 -14.62 2.68 -16.30
CA LEU A 265 -13.25 2.15 -16.29
C LEU A 265 -13.19 0.70 -16.82
N TRP A 266 -14.05 -0.18 -16.33
CA TRP A 266 -14.03 -1.61 -16.66
C TRP A 266 -14.26 -1.84 -18.15
N SER A 267 -15.15 -1.06 -18.77
CA SER A 267 -15.49 -1.17 -20.19
C SER A 267 -14.51 -0.43 -21.12
N ASN A 268 -13.50 0.26 -20.57
CA ASN A 268 -12.54 1.02 -21.36
C ASN A 268 -11.58 0.05 -22.12
N PRO A 269 -11.49 0.12 -23.47
CA PRO A 269 -10.60 -0.74 -24.24
C PRO A 269 -9.12 -0.66 -23.84
N ASP A 270 -8.64 0.51 -23.41
CA ASP A 270 -7.26 0.69 -22.96
C ASP A 270 -7.01 -0.04 -21.64
N HIS A 271 -7.99 -0.01 -20.73
CA HIS A 271 -7.93 -0.81 -19.50
C HIS A 271 -7.84 -2.30 -19.86
N ILE A 272 -8.70 -2.80 -20.76
CA ILE A 272 -8.77 -4.21 -21.16
C ILE A 272 -7.47 -4.69 -21.83
N LYS A 273 -6.83 -3.84 -22.64
CA LYS A 273 -5.64 -4.20 -23.40
C LYS A 273 -4.34 -4.10 -22.61
N HIS A 274 -4.25 -3.18 -21.65
CA HIS A 274 -2.96 -2.78 -21.08
C HIS A 274 -2.85 -2.96 -19.57
N SER A 275 -3.92 -3.34 -18.87
CA SER A 275 -3.86 -3.52 -17.42
C SER A 275 -3.31 -4.89 -17.03
N LEU A 276 -2.70 -4.95 -15.85
CA LEU A 276 -2.25 -6.21 -15.25
C LEU A 276 -3.45 -7.09 -14.83
N LEU A 277 -3.21 -8.39 -14.71
CA LEU A 277 -4.23 -9.34 -14.25
C LEU A 277 -4.79 -8.99 -12.87
N SER A 278 -3.92 -8.59 -11.93
CA SER A 278 -4.33 -8.13 -10.58
C SER A 278 -5.28 -6.94 -10.64
N ARG A 279 -5.05 -6.03 -11.57
CA ARG A 279 -5.86 -4.85 -11.81
C ARG A 279 -7.21 -5.20 -12.40
N HIS A 280 -7.28 -6.14 -13.35
CA HIS A 280 -8.56 -6.68 -13.84
C HIS A 280 -9.36 -7.34 -12.73
N ARG A 281 -8.73 -8.17 -11.89
CA ARG A 281 -9.40 -8.80 -10.74
C ARG A 281 -9.97 -7.77 -9.77
N TYR A 282 -9.19 -6.76 -9.41
CA TYR A 282 -9.63 -5.70 -8.51
C TYR A 282 -10.84 -4.92 -9.07
N VAL A 283 -10.76 -4.42 -10.31
CA VAL A 283 -11.86 -3.65 -10.91
C VAL A 283 -13.11 -4.51 -11.13
N THR A 284 -12.93 -5.77 -11.57
CA THR A 284 -14.02 -6.74 -11.73
C THR A 284 -14.67 -7.08 -10.39
N SER A 285 -13.89 -7.20 -9.31
CA SER A 285 -14.41 -7.41 -7.96
C SER A 285 -15.25 -6.23 -7.50
N ILE A 286 -14.78 -4.99 -7.68
CA ILE A 286 -15.59 -3.79 -7.36
C ILE A 286 -16.91 -3.82 -8.13
N LEU A 287 -16.88 -4.08 -9.45
CA LEU A 287 -18.08 -4.10 -10.27
C LEU A 287 -19.09 -5.16 -9.80
N LEU A 288 -18.65 -6.40 -9.63
CA LEU A 288 -19.51 -7.52 -9.23
C LEU A 288 -20.06 -7.34 -7.82
N LEU A 289 -19.22 -6.92 -6.87
CA LEU A 289 -19.65 -6.60 -5.51
C LEU A 289 -20.67 -5.46 -5.54
N THR A 290 -20.42 -4.38 -6.29
CA THR A 290 -21.37 -3.25 -6.43
C THR A 290 -22.71 -3.71 -6.99
N ILE A 291 -22.71 -4.51 -8.06
CA ILE A 291 -23.93 -5.13 -8.64
C ILE A 291 -24.68 -5.95 -7.59
N SER A 292 -23.97 -6.72 -6.76
CA SER A 292 -24.59 -7.60 -5.77
C SER A 292 -25.36 -6.85 -4.67
N TYR A 293 -25.02 -5.59 -4.43
CA TYR A 293 -25.68 -4.76 -3.41
C TYR A 293 -27.00 -4.17 -3.90
N PHE A 294 -27.23 -4.06 -5.20
CA PHE A 294 -28.53 -3.67 -5.74
C PHE A 294 -29.56 -4.80 -5.62
N PRO A 295 -30.84 -4.47 -5.38
CA PRO A 295 -31.93 -5.43 -5.51
C PRO A 295 -31.97 -6.06 -6.90
N SER A 296 -32.40 -7.32 -7.00
CA SER A 296 -32.63 -7.96 -8.29
C SER A 296 -33.67 -7.18 -9.10
N SER A 297 -33.40 -7.00 -10.39
CA SER A 297 -34.22 -6.22 -11.34
C SER A 297 -34.41 -4.74 -10.96
N SER A 298 -33.47 -4.15 -10.21
CA SER A 298 -33.47 -2.71 -9.96
C SER A 298 -33.26 -1.92 -11.27
N PRO A 299 -33.76 -0.67 -11.37
CA PRO A 299 -33.60 0.14 -12.57
C PRO A 299 -32.13 0.37 -12.94
N GLU A 300 -31.24 0.47 -11.96
CA GLU A 300 -29.80 0.64 -12.17
C GLU A 300 -29.19 -0.59 -12.86
N ILE A 301 -29.55 -1.81 -12.44
CA ILE A 301 -29.06 -3.05 -13.04
C ILE A 301 -29.65 -3.27 -14.44
N ILE A 302 -30.94 -2.96 -14.63
CA ILE A 302 -31.57 -3.02 -15.95
C ILE A 302 -30.89 -2.04 -16.91
N SER A 303 -30.64 -0.81 -16.46
CA SER A 303 -29.94 0.21 -17.23
C SER A 303 -28.52 -0.22 -17.59
N LEU A 304 -27.79 -0.83 -16.64
CA LEU A 304 -26.45 -1.38 -16.86
C LEU A 304 -26.43 -2.41 -18.01
N VAL A 305 -27.29 -3.43 -17.96
CA VAL A 305 -27.31 -4.51 -18.95
C VAL A 305 -27.74 -4.02 -20.34
N LEU A 306 -28.45 -2.89 -20.42
CA LEU A 306 -28.82 -2.24 -21.67
C LEU A 306 -27.79 -1.20 -22.15
N SER A 307 -26.78 -0.89 -21.35
CA SER A 307 -25.78 0.12 -21.68
C SER A 307 -24.85 -0.35 -22.81
N THR A 308 -24.73 0.46 -23.86
CA THR A 308 -23.84 0.20 -24.98
C THR A 308 -22.38 0.10 -24.55
N SER A 309 -21.93 0.90 -23.58
CA SER A 309 -20.54 0.83 -23.09
C SER A 309 -20.26 -0.51 -22.43
N PHE A 310 -21.19 -0.98 -21.59
CA PHE A 310 -21.10 -2.25 -20.90
C PHE A 310 -21.11 -3.44 -21.87
N ILE A 311 -22.04 -3.46 -22.83
CA ILE A 311 -22.13 -4.52 -23.85
C ILE A 311 -20.86 -4.57 -24.72
N ASN A 312 -20.33 -3.41 -25.12
CA ASN A 312 -19.08 -3.33 -25.87
C ASN A 312 -17.90 -3.82 -25.00
N GLY A 313 -17.85 -3.44 -23.72
CA GLY A 313 -16.84 -3.92 -22.77
C GLY A 313 -16.82 -5.44 -22.68
N ILE A 314 -17.98 -6.07 -22.47
CA ILE A 314 -18.13 -7.54 -22.47
C ILE A 314 -17.60 -8.13 -23.77
N SER A 315 -17.96 -7.56 -24.91
CA SER A 315 -17.53 -8.05 -26.23
C SER A 315 -16.01 -8.00 -26.37
N VAL A 316 -15.34 -6.95 -25.86
CA VAL A 316 -13.88 -6.85 -25.89
C VAL A 316 -13.23 -7.86 -24.94
N TYR A 317 -13.75 -8.04 -23.72
CA TYR A 317 -13.25 -9.06 -22.79
C TYR A 317 -13.38 -10.47 -23.38
N ILE A 318 -14.54 -10.82 -23.95
CA ILE A 318 -14.80 -12.15 -24.49
C ILE A 318 -13.88 -12.49 -25.67
N ASN A 319 -13.55 -11.49 -26.49
CA ASN A 319 -12.64 -11.64 -27.62
C ASN A 319 -11.15 -11.61 -27.21
N SER A 320 -10.83 -11.54 -25.92
CA SER A 320 -9.45 -11.60 -25.45
C SER A 320 -8.83 -12.97 -25.70
N MET A 321 -7.54 -12.96 -26.07
CA MET A 321 -6.74 -14.18 -26.23
C MET A 321 -6.31 -14.78 -24.88
N ASP A 322 -6.36 -14.00 -23.79
CA ASP A 322 -6.12 -14.50 -22.43
C ASP A 322 -7.43 -15.04 -21.83
N ASN A 323 -7.43 -16.33 -21.51
CA ASN A 323 -8.57 -17.01 -20.91
C ASN A 323 -9.02 -16.36 -19.59
N ASN A 324 -8.11 -15.86 -18.75
CA ASN A 324 -8.48 -15.19 -17.50
C ASN A 324 -9.29 -13.92 -17.78
N ILE A 325 -8.84 -13.13 -18.75
CA ILE A 325 -9.50 -11.89 -19.17
C ILE A 325 -10.88 -12.23 -19.75
N ARG A 326 -10.97 -13.25 -20.63
CA ARG A 326 -12.23 -13.73 -21.18
C ARG A 326 -13.22 -14.15 -20.09
N HIS A 327 -12.77 -14.89 -19.08
CA HIS A 327 -13.61 -15.31 -17.97
C HIS A 327 -14.13 -14.15 -17.12
N PHE A 328 -13.39 -13.03 -16.97
CA PHE A 328 -13.94 -11.84 -16.31
C PHE A 328 -15.15 -11.28 -17.05
N GLY A 329 -15.06 -11.18 -18.38
CA GLY A 329 -16.18 -10.73 -19.21
C GLY A 329 -17.39 -11.65 -19.10
N MET A 330 -17.17 -12.96 -19.16
CA MET A 330 -18.23 -13.98 -19.02
C MET A 330 -18.90 -13.92 -17.64
N LEU A 331 -18.10 -13.85 -16.57
CA LEU A 331 -18.60 -13.78 -15.19
C LEU A 331 -19.47 -12.54 -14.98
N VAL A 332 -18.98 -11.37 -15.39
CA VAL A 332 -19.70 -10.10 -15.27
C VAL A 332 -21.01 -10.13 -16.06
N ALA A 333 -20.97 -10.64 -17.29
CA ALA A 333 -22.16 -10.75 -18.13
C ALA A 333 -23.23 -11.66 -17.50
N GLU A 334 -22.86 -12.84 -17.02
CA GLU A 334 -23.79 -13.77 -16.35
C GLU A 334 -24.39 -13.16 -15.10
N VAL A 335 -23.55 -12.62 -14.20
CA VAL A 335 -24.02 -12.06 -12.92
C VAL A 335 -24.94 -10.87 -13.16
N ALA A 336 -24.58 -9.95 -14.07
CA ALA A 336 -25.41 -8.81 -14.39
C ALA A 336 -26.74 -9.23 -15.06
N ALA A 337 -26.71 -10.18 -15.99
CA ALA A 337 -27.92 -10.71 -16.63
C ALA A 337 -28.84 -11.39 -15.61
N GLN A 338 -28.30 -12.26 -14.76
CA GLN A 338 -29.04 -12.94 -13.70
C GLN A 338 -29.67 -11.93 -12.74
N ARG A 339 -28.91 -10.91 -12.32
CA ARG A 339 -29.42 -9.84 -11.45
C ARG A 339 -30.46 -8.96 -12.15
N ALA A 340 -30.43 -8.83 -13.46
CA ALA A 340 -31.48 -8.17 -14.25
C ALA A 340 -32.73 -9.04 -14.46
N GLY A 341 -32.74 -10.29 -14.00
CA GLY A 341 -33.84 -11.25 -14.24
C GLY A 341 -33.80 -11.90 -15.62
N ARG A 342 -32.64 -11.91 -16.28
CA ARG A 342 -32.41 -12.59 -17.57
C ARG A 342 -31.61 -13.86 -17.36
N ASN A 343 -31.78 -14.83 -18.26
CA ASN A 343 -31.00 -16.06 -18.24
C ASN A 343 -29.84 -15.95 -19.24
N LEU A 344 -28.61 -15.99 -18.73
CA LEU A 344 -27.38 -16.10 -19.51
C LEU A 344 -26.45 -17.04 -18.74
N ASP A 345 -25.96 -18.07 -19.42
CA ASP A 345 -25.13 -19.11 -18.83
C ASP A 345 -24.15 -19.62 -19.90
N PHE A 346 -22.85 -19.40 -19.67
CA PHE A 346 -21.78 -19.85 -20.55
C PHE A 346 -21.29 -21.28 -20.22
N ARG A 347 -21.68 -21.85 -19.07
CA ARG A 347 -21.38 -23.25 -18.67
C ARG A 347 -19.90 -23.65 -18.62
N ASP A 348 -18.98 -22.70 -18.51
CA ASP A 348 -17.52 -22.95 -18.52
C ASP A 348 -16.87 -22.58 -17.18
N TRP A 349 -17.28 -23.25 -16.10
CA TRP A 349 -16.85 -22.93 -14.73
C TRP A 349 -16.24 -24.11 -13.96
N ASP A 350 -16.08 -25.26 -14.63
CA ASP A 350 -15.42 -26.44 -14.08
C ASP A 350 -13.89 -26.35 -14.24
N GLY A 351 -13.17 -26.91 -13.26
CA GLY A 351 -11.71 -26.80 -13.15
C GLY A 351 -11.23 -25.61 -12.31
N ASP A 352 -9.92 -25.60 -12.02
CA ASP A 352 -9.23 -24.55 -11.25
C ASP A 352 -8.30 -23.69 -12.13
N ASP A 353 -8.34 -23.89 -13.44
CA ASP A 353 -7.54 -23.19 -14.43
C ASP A 353 -8.08 -21.79 -14.73
N SER A 354 -7.23 -20.93 -15.30
CA SER A 354 -7.61 -19.64 -15.91
C SER A 354 -8.57 -18.75 -15.10
N GLY A 355 -8.46 -18.76 -13.76
CA GLY A 355 -9.28 -17.92 -12.89
C GLY A 355 -10.68 -18.45 -12.57
N LYS A 356 -11.03 -19.67 -12.97
CA LYS A 356 -12.34 -20.28 -12.70
C LYS A 356 -12.60 -20.50 -11.21
N LEU A 357 -11.60 -20.99 -10.46
CA LEU A 357 -11.71 -21.11 -8.99
C LEU A 357 -12.01 -19.76 -8.33
N TRP A 358 -11.30 -18.71 -8.74
CA TRP A 358 -11.55 -17.35 -8.27
C TRP A 358 -12.97 -16.88 -8.60
N ALA A 359 -13.46 -17.14 -9.81
CA ALA A 359 -14.82 -16.77 -10.22
C ALA A 359 -15.88 -17.49 -9.36
N ARG A 360 -15.71 -18.78 -9.07
CA ARG A 360 -16.61 -19.54 -8.18
C ARG A 360 -16.60 -19.01 -6.75
N ASN A 361 -15.42 -18.74 -6.19
CA ASN A 361 -15.30 -18.19 -4.84
C ASN A 361 -15.93 -16.79 -4.76
N LEU A 362 -15.70 -15.94 -5.78
CA LEU A 362 -16.32 -14.62 -5.84
C LEU A 362 -17.85 -14.73 -5.95
N ARG A 363 -18.40 -15.63 -6.78
CA ARG A 363 -19.86 -15.87 -6.84
C ARG A 363 -20.43 -16.26 -5.48
N ALA A 364 -19.77 -17.14 -4.75
CA ALA A 364 -20.18 -17.51 -3.40
C ALA A 364 -20.22 -16.27 -2.49
N LEU A 365 -19.20 -15.40 -2.57
CA LEU A 365 -19.15 -14.14 -1.82
C LEU A 365 -20.28 -13.17 -2.21
N LEU A 366 -20.70 -13.11 -3.48
CA LEU A 366 -21.81 -12.23 -3.93
C LEU A 366 -23.17 -12.61 -3.30
N VAL A 367 -23.31 -13.84 -2.81
CA VAL A 367 -24.51 -14.30 -2.09
C VAL A 367 -24.49 -13.83 -0.63
N VAL A 368 -23.31 -13.77 -0.01
CA VAL A 368 -23.11 -13.39 1.40
C VAL A 368 -22.43 -12.03 1.53
N ARG A 369 -23.18 -10.94 1.29
CA ARG A 369 -22.64 -9.58 1.22
C ARG A 369 -22.04 -9.12 2.56
N ASP A 370 -20.94 -8.38 2.51
CA ASP A 370 -20.27 -7.89 3.73
C ASP A 370 -21.17 -7.01 4.62
N ALA A 371 -22.01 -6.16 4.03
CA ALA A 371 -22.94 -5.30 4.78
C ALA A 371 -23.96 -6.08 5.62
N ASP A 372 -24.30 -7.31 5.23
CA ASP A 372 -25.27 -8.16 5.94
C ASP A 372 -24.65 -8.91 7.13
N ALA A 373 -23.32 -8.81 7.34
CA ALA A 373 -22.66 -9.51 8.43
C ALA A 373 -23.10 -8.97 9.80
N ASP A 374 -23.46 -9.86 10.72
CA ASP A 374 -23.79 -9.50 12.10
C ASP A 374 -22.63 -9.88 13.04
N ALA A 375 -22.04 -8.88 13.69
CA ALA A 375 -20.98 -9.09 14.67
C ALA A 375 -21.47 -9.83 15.92
N ARG A 376 -22.77 -9.80 16.23
CA ARG A 376 -23.35 -10.50 17.38
C ARG A 376 -23.27 -12.01 17.21
N ALA A 377 -23.41 -12.51 15.98
CA ALA A 377 -23.36 -13.93 15.67
C ALA A 377 -21.98 -14.56 15.99
N LEU A 378 -20.88 -13.80 15.90
CA LEU A 378 -19.54 -14.28 16.27
C LEU A 378 -19.43 -14.60 17.77
N ASN A 379 -20.06 -13.76 18.61
CA ASN A 379 -20.04 -13.98 20.06
C ASN A 379 -20.88 -15.21 20.46
N GLU A 380 -21.92 -15.54 19.69
CA GLU A 380 -22.76 -16.71 19.93
C GLU A 380 -22.05 -18.01 19.53
N GLU A 381 -21.32 -18.01 18.40
CA GLU A 381 -20.52 -19.16 17.97
C GLU A 381 -19.38 -19.45 18.96
N ASP A 382 -18.64 -18.44 19.42
CA ASP A 382 -17.58 -18.61 20.43
C ASP A 382 -18.15 -19.11 21.78
N ASN A 383 -19.35 -18.67 22.16
CA ASN A 383 -20.01 -19.17 23.36
C ASN A 383 -20.48 -20.63 23.20
N LEU A 384 -20.88 -21.07 22.01
CA LEU A 384 -21.32 -22.46 21.78
C LEU A 384 -20.15 -23.45 21.89
N TYR A 385 -18.96 -23.11 21.38
CA TYR A 385 -17.76 -23.94 21.52
C TYR A 385 -17.25 -24.00 22.96
N ASN A 386 -17.41 -22.92 23.73
CA ASN A 386 -17.05 -22.89 25.16
C ASN A 386 -18.04 -23.69 26.04
N VAL A 387 -19.33 -23.74 25.68
CA VAL A 387 -20.34 -24.54 26.40
C VAL A 387 -20.18 -26.04 26.11
N ILE A 388 -19.84 -26.42 24.88
CA ILE A 388 -19.61 -27.84 24.52
C ILE A 388 -18.30 -28.36 25.13
N SER A 389 -17.27 -27.53 25.25
CA SER A 389 -16.01 -27.90 25.92
C SER A 389 -16.09 -27.95 27.46
N SER A 390 -17.18 -27.45 28.05
CA SER A 390 -17.40 -27.48 29.51
C SER A 390 -18.31 -28.64 29.96
N GLY A 391 -18.71 -29.52 29.03
CA GLY A 391 -19.66 -30.60 29.27
C GLY A 391 -19.06 -32.00 29.33
N THR A 392 -17.94 -32.22 30.03
CA THR A 392 -17.53 -33.57 30.49
C THR A 392 -16.38 -33.48 31.50
N ALA A 393 -16.69 -33.19 32.75
CA ALA A 393 -15.82 -33.46 33.89
C ALA A 393 -16.66 -33.86 35.11
N GLN A 394 -17.17 -35.09 35.09
CA GLN A 394 -17.44 -35.82 36.34
C GLN A 394 -16.20 -36.65 36.66
N ALA A 395 -15.51 -36.33 37.75
CA ALA A 395 -15.07 -37.30 38.76
C ALA A 395 -14.22 -36.61 39.84
N GLU A 396 -14.71 -36.76 41.07
CA GLU A 396 -13.94 -37.22 42.24
C GLU A 396 -12.79 -36.35 42.79
N ASN A 397 -13.16 -35.61 43.84
CA ASN A 397 -12.50 -35.56 45.14
C ASN A 397 -11.14 -36.29 45.28
N SER A 398 -10.05 -35.53 45.34
CA SER A 398 -8.87 -35.91 46.15
C SER A 398 -8.01 -34.69 46.50
N GLU A 399 -7.57 -34.69 47.76
CA GLU A 399 -6.82 -33.65 48.48
C GLU A 399 -5.39 -33.38 47.95
N PRO A 400 -4.77 -32.24 48.34
CA PRO A 400 -3.54 -31.76 47.72
C PRO A 400 -2.29 -32.35 48.40
N LYS A 401 -1.35 -32.88 47.60
CA LYS A 401 0.02 -33.18 48.08
C LYS A 401 1.11 -32.65 47.14
N LYS A 402 1.97 -31.88 47.81
CA LYS A 402 3.32 -31.35 47.58
C LYS A 402 4.17 -31.92 46.42
N LYS A 403 4.92 -30.95 45.87
CA LYS A 403 6.09 -30.99 44.96
C LYS A 403 7.10 -32.12 45.22
N SER A 404 7.61 -32.72 44.14
CA SER A 404 9.01 -33.16 44.03
C SER A 404 9.52 -33.28 42.59
N ALA A 405 10.65 -32.62 42.35
CA ALA A 405 11.80 -32.94 41.49
C ALA A 405 11.62 -33.72 40.17
N ILE A 406 11.98 -33.03 39.08
CA ILE A 406 12.22 -33.58 37.74
C ILE A 406 13.54 -34.37 37.75
N THR A 407 13.49 -35.64 37.35
CA THR A 407 14.67 -36.48 37.06
C THR A 407 14.67 -36.77 35.56
N ILE A 408 15.77 -36.40 34.90
CA ILE A 408 16.07 -36.68 33.50
C ILE A 408 16.48 -38.16 33.39
N LYS A 409 15.89 -38.89 32.43
CA LYS A 409 16.45 -40.13 31.91
C LYS A 409 16.61 -40.02 30.40
N SER A 410 17.86 -40.16 29.98
CA SER A 410 18.31 -40.55 28.65
C SER A 410 17.94 -42.00 28.34
N ASP A 411 18.24 -42.40 27.10
CA ASP A 411 18.17 -43.74 26.48
C ASP A 411 16.99 -43.82 25.49
N GLU A 412 17.10 -44.33 24.27
CA GLU A 412 18.19 -44.89 23.47
C GLU A 412 17.59 -45.08 22.05
N TYR A 413 18.46 -45.15 21.05
CA TYR A 413 18.17 -45.26 19.62
C TYR A 413 17.31 -46.46 19.20
N ASP A 414 16.44 -46.29 18.19
CA ASP A 414 16.24 -47.32 17.15
C ASP A 414 15.64 -46.77 15.81
N SER A 415 16.24 -47.23 14.71
CA SER A 415 15.75 -47.45 13.33
C SER A 415 14.86 -46.41 12.59
N ASP A 416 15.29 -45.89 11.43
CA ASP A 416 15.32 -46.60 10.13
C ASP A 416 15.75 -45.63 9.01
N ASN A 417 16.87 -45.94 8.34
CA ASN A 417 17.50 -45.11 7.31
C ASN A 417 17.21 -45.74 5.93
N SER A 418 16.16 -45.27 5.25
CA SER A 418 15.99 -45.50 3.81
C SER A 418 15.34 -44.29 3.16
N ILE A 419 16.17 -43.31 2.77
CA ILE A 419 15.78 -42.26 1.83
C ILE A 419 16.52 -42.47 0.51
N THR A 420 15.81 -43.13 -0.40
CA THR A 420 16.10 -43.12 -1.83
C THR A 420 16.13 -41.67 -2.33
N GLY A 421 17.26 -41.28 -2.92
CA GLY A 421 17.49 -39.94 -3.46
C GLY A 421 16.56 -39.64 -4.63
N TYR A 422 15.83 -38.52 -4.52
CA TYR A 422 15.17 -37.91 -5.67
C TYR A 422 16.22 -37.27 -6.57
N ASP A 423 16.37 -37.81 -7.79
CA ASP A 423 17.04 -37.14 -8.91
C ASP A 423 16.36 -35.78 -9.16
N SER A 424 16.98 -34.73 -8.65
CA SER A 424 16.57 -33.35 -8.89
C SER A 424 17.32 -32.79 -10.10
N THR A 425 16.58 -32.10 -10.96
CA THR A 425 17.04 -31.37 -12.13
C THR A 425 18.21 -30.41 -11.83
N PRO A 426 19.09 -30.12 -12.80
CA PRO A 426 20.31 -29.38 -12.56
C PRO A 426 20.02 -27.97 -12.03
N SER A 427 20.60 -27.69 -10.87
CA SER A 427 20.57 -26.40 -10.18
C SER A 427 21.18 -25.29 -11.04
N SER A 428 20.58 -24.09 -11.02
CA SER A 428 21.17 -22.85 -11.58
C SER A 428 22.36 -22.30 -10.78
N ARG A 429 23.04 -23.13 -9.99
CA ARG A 429 24.29 -22.80 -9.30
C ARG A 429 25.45 -23.36 -10.12
N SER A 430 26.51 -22.58 -10.31
CA SER A 430 27.72 -23.06 -11.00
C SER A 430 28.33 -24.24 -10.27
N ASN A 431 28.77 -25.25 -11.03
CA ASN A 431 29.48 -26.42 -10.52
C ASN A 431 30.69 -26.00 -9.67
N SER A 432 30.95 -26.72 -8.58
CA SER A 432 32.16 -26.56 -7.78
C SER A 432 33.41 -26.88 -8.61
N PRO A 433 34.56 -26.21 -8.34
CA PRO A 433 35.78 -26.44 -9.09
C PRO A 433 36.19 -27.90 -9.03
N THR A 434 36.65 -28.42 -10.15
CA THR A 434 37.14 -29.80 -10.23
C THR A 434 38.51 -29.92 -9.55
N PRO A 435 38.86 -31.09 -9.00
CA PRO A 435 40.15 -31.29 -8.31
C PRO A 435 41.38 -30.92 -9.15
N SER A 436 41.29 -31.05 -10.48
CA SER A 436 42.36 -30.66 -11.41
C SER A 436 42.56 -29.14 -11.49
N GLU A 437 41.51 -28.34 -11.29
CA GLU A 437 41.60 -26.87 -11.26
C GLU A 437 42.22 -26.38 -9.94
N LEU A 438 42.03 -27.12 -8.85
CA LEU A 438 42.63 -26.79 -7.55
C LEU A 438 44.15 -27.03 -7.53
N GLU A 439 44.64 -28.08 -8.21
CA GLU A 439 46.07 -28.36 -8.34
C GLU A 439 46.81 -27.35 -9.23
N GLU A 440 46.13 -26.75 -10.21
CA GLU A 440 46.68 -25.66 -11.03
C GLU A 440 46.77 -24.34 -10.26
N ILE A 441 45.79 -24.04 -9.39
CA ILE A 441 45.76 -22.85 -8.52
C ILE A 441 46.87 -22.90 -7.45
N GLU A 442 47.26 -24.09 -6.99
CA GLU A 442 48.33 -24.25 -6.01
C GLU A 442 49.73 -24.05 -6.63
N LYS A 443 49.87 -24.20 -7.96
CA LYS A 443 51.15 -24.07 -8.68
C LYS A 443 51.51 -22.64 -9.09
N ASP A 444 50.54 -21.75 -9.28
CA ASP A 444 50.80 -20.34 -9.60
C ASP A 444 49.81 -19.41 -8.89
N PRO A 445 50.18 -18.83 -7.72
CA PRO A 445 49.31 -17.95 -6.96
C PRO A 445 49.06 -16.58 -7.63
N SER A 446 49.68 -16.30 -8.79
CA SER A 446 49.42 -15.07 -9.56
C SER A 446 48.20 -15.18 -10.49
N LEU A 447 47.65 -16.37 -10.69
CA LEU A 447 46.65 -16.61 -11.74
C LEU A 447 45.20 -16.30 -11.37
N ASN A 448 44.82 -16.05 -10.10
CA ASN A 448 43.38 -15.80 -9.83
C ASN A 448 42.97 -15.10 -8.51
N VAL A 449 43.83 -14.32 -7.86
CA VAL A 449 43.43 -13.61 -6.63
C VAL A 449 43.08 -12.15 -6.94
N GLY A 450 41.80 -11.89 -7.27
CA GLY A 450 41.24 -10.54 -7.13
C GLY A 450 40.33 -10.02 -8.23
N GLN A 451 40.16 -10.71 -9.36
CA GLN A 451 39.21 -10.25 -10.39
C GLN A 451 37.77 -10.48 -9.91
N LYS A 452 37.07 -9.39 -9.57
CA LYS A 452 35.66 -9.42 -9.20
C LYS A 452 34.85 -9.88 -10.41
N LYS A 453 34.30 -11.10 -10.34
CA LYS A 453 33.43 -11.64 -11.39
C LYS A 453 32.24 -10.69 -11.61
N ILE A 454 32.15 -10.13 -12.81
CA ILE A 454 31.12 -9.16 -13.16
C ILE A 454 29.77 -9.87 -13.29
N PRO A 455 28.72 -9.44 -12.58
CA PRO A 455 27.42 -10.10 -12.62
C PRO A 455 26.73 -9.88 -13.97
N ARG A 456 26.07 -10.93 -14.47
CA ARG A 456 25.26 -10.90 -15.70
C ARG A 456 24.10 -9.88 -15.57
N PRO A 457 23.82 -9.06 -16.60
CA PRO A 457 22.72 -8.12 -16.56
C PRO A 457 21.36 -8.83 -16.64
N ILE A 458 20.43 -8.47 -15.75
CA ILE A 458 19.06 -9.03 -15.67
C ILE A 458 18.02 -8.05 -16.23
N TYR A 459 18.35 -6.75 -16.26
CA TYR A 459 17.46 -5.66 -16.70
C TYR A 459 18.11 -4.83 -17.82
N LEU A 460 17.31 -4.25 -18.73
CA LEU A 460 17.80 -3.40 -19.82
C LEU A 460 18.49 -2.13 -19.30
N ALA A 461 18.05 -1.58 -18.16
CA ALA A 461 18.70 -0.46 -17.51
C ALA A 461 20.12 -0.81 -17.01
N GLN A 462 20.30 -2.02 -16.49
CA GLN A 462 21.59 -2.54 -16.04
C GLN A 462 22.52 -2.80 -17.23
N LEU A 463 21.99 -3.39 -18.31
CA LEU A 463 22.72 -3.54 -19.59
C LEU A 463 23.18 -2.18 -20.12
N GLY A 464 22.29 -1.18 -20.13
CA GLY A 464 22.64 0.17 -20.53
C GLY A 464 23.68 0.84 -19.63
N ALA A 465 23.66 0.56 -18.32
CA ALA A 465 24.68 1.07 -17.39
C ALA A 465 26.06 0.41 -17.60
N MET A 466 26.10 -0.86 -17.99
CA MET A 466 27.35 -1.57 -18.31
C MET A 466 27.97 -1.10 -19.63
N LEU A 467 27.14 -0.73 -20.62
CA LEU A 467 27.61 -0.22 -21.92
C LEU A 467 27.97 1.27 -21.91
N ARG A 468 27.29 2.09 -21.09
CA ARG A 468 27.52 3.54 -21.00
C ARG A 468 28.64 3.90 -20.03
N SER A 469 29.82 3.26 -20.11
CA SER A 469 31.00 3.60 -19.29
C SER A 469 31.00 5.09 -18.95
N MET A 470 30.78 5.43 -17.68
CA MET A 470 30.40 6.78 -17.25
C MET A 470 31.36 7.81 -17.85
N GLY A 471 30.90 8.51 -18.89
CA GLY A 471 31.64 9.59 -19.51
C GLY A 471 31.84 10.69 -18.48
N GLY A 472 33.09 10.85 -18.01
CA GLY A 472 33.52 12.03 -17.27
C GLY A 472 34.34 11.79 -16.01
N MET A 473 34.43 10.56 -15.49
CA MET A 473 35.35 10.26 -14.39
C MET A 473 36.29 9.13 -14.77
N ALA A 474 37.56 9.47 -14.97
CA ALA A 474 38.64 8.50 -15.12
C ALA A 474 38.58 7.53 -13.92
N LYS A 475 38.38 6.24 -14.21
CA LYS A 475 38.49 5.16 -13.22
C LYS A 475 39.79 4.40 -13.46
N ASP A 476 40.41 4.02 -12.36
CA ASP A 476 41.78 3.52 -12.26
C ASP A 476 42.05 2.13 -12.88
N ASN A 477 41.13 1.48 -13.60
CA ASN A 477 41.35 0.14 -14.18
C ASN A 477 40.65 -0.05 -15.54
N PRO A 478 41.34 0.15 -16.68
CA PRO A 478 40.77 -0.05 -18.02
C PRO A 478 40.41 -1.51 -18.33
N SER A 479 41.05 -2.48 -17.65
CA SER A 479 40.77 -3.91 -17.83
C SER A 479 39.36 -4.30 -17.36
N GLU A 480 38.93 -3.84 -16.17
CA GLU A 480 37.61 -4.19 -15.63
C GLU A 480 36.45 -3.55 -16.41
N ASP A 481 36.70 -2.45 -17.11
CA ASP A 481 35.71 -1.82 -18.00
C ASP A 481 35.56 -2.62 -19.30
N ALA A 482 36.65 -3.18 -19.84
CA ALA A 482 36.60 -4.07 -21.00
C ALA A 482 35.82 -5.35 -20.68
N ASP A 483 36.11 -5.98 -19.53
CA ASP A 483 35.42 -7.20 -19.09
C ASP A 483 33.90 -6.94 -18.86
N ARG A 484 33.55 -5.73 -18.37
CA ARG A 484 32.14 -5.34 -18.18
C ARG A 484 31.40 -5.17 -19.50
N ILE A 485 32.04 -4.55 -20.49
CA ILE A 485 31.47 -4.36 -21.81
C ILE A 485 31.32 -5.72 -22.51
N GLU A 486 32.30 -6.61 -22.39
CA GLU A 486 32.24 -7.95 -22.95
C GLU A 486 31.08 -8.78 -22.37
N VAL A 487 30.93 -8.81 -21.04
CA VAL A 487 29.80 -9.48 -20.38
C VAL A 487 28.47 -8.86 -20.81
N ALA A 488 28.40 -7.54 -21.00
CA ALA A 488 27.20 -6.88 -21.48
C ALA A 488 26.84 -7.28 -22.92
N LEU A 489 27.81 -7.27 -23.84
CA LEU A 489 27.59 -7.63 -25.24
C LEU A 489 27.16 -9.09 -25.41
N ASN A 490 27.81 -10.01 -24.69
CA ASN A 490 27.49 -11.44 -24.74
C ASN A 490 26.05 -11.76 -24.29
N HIS A 491 25.45 -10.93 -23.43
CA HIS A 491 24.10 -11.15 -22.91
C HIS A 491 23.05 -10.18 -23.47
N ALA A 492 23.46 -9.20 -24.28
CA ALA A 492 22.57 -8.16 -24.78
C ALA A 492 21.46 -8.72 -25.68
N GLU A 493 21.81 -9.60 -26.63
CA GLU A 493 20.86 -10.15 -27.60
C GLU A 493 19.76 -10.97 -26.90
N GLU A 494 20.15 -11.92 -26.05
CA GLU A 494 19.20 -12.78 -25.34
C GLU A 494 18.27 -11.94 -24.46
N LEU A 495 18.80 -10.95 -23.76
CA LEU A 495 18.04 -10.09 -22.87
C LEU A 495 17.06 -9.18 -23.62
N ILE A 496 17.49 -8.58 -24.74
CA ILE A 496 16.64 -7.76 -25.61
C ILE A 496 15.54 -8.62 -26.24
N ARG A 497 15.86 -9.82 -26.75
CA ARG A 497 14.87 -10.71 -27.35
C ARG A 497 13.84 -11.19 -26.34
N LYS A 498 14.28 -11.56 -25.13
CA LYS A 498 13.40 -12.02 -24.04
C LYS A 498 12.51 -10.91 -23.50
N LYS A 499 12.97 -9.66 -23.53
CA LYS A 499 12.24 -8.50 -23.01
C LYS A 499 11.53 -7.68 -24.08
N LYS A 500 11.64 -8.04 -25.37
CA LYS A 500 11.04 -7.35 -26.53
C LYS A 500 9.56 -7.02 -26.35
N ASP A 501 8.82 -7.91 -25.70
CA ASP A 501 7.36 -7.79 -25.52
C ASP A 501 6.96 -7.35 -24.09
N TYR A 502 7.93 -6.99 -23.24
CA TYR A 502 7.70 -6.57 -21.85
C TYR A 502 7.76 -5.03 -21.71
N GLY A 503 6.60 -4.38 -21.85
CA GLY A 503 6.38 -2.99 -21.41
C GLY A 503 7.16 -1.88 -22.15
N THR A 504 6.89 -0.62 -21.79
CA THR A 504 7.35 0.59 -22.51
C THR A 504 8.86 0.90 -22.38
N GLU A 505 9.65 0.04 -21.73
CA GLU A 505 11.05 0.33 -21.40
C GLU A 505 12.00 0.24 -22.61
N LEU A 506 11.66 -0.55 -23.62
CA LEU A 506 12.45 -0.69 -24.86
C LEU A 506 12.48 0.59 -25.68
N GLY A 507 11.35 1.30 -25.76
CA GLY A 507 11.28 2.57 -26.48
C GLY A 507 12.25 3.61 -25.90
N LYS A 508 12.39 3.65 -24.57
CA LYS A 508 13.30 4.59 -23.89
C LYS A 508 14.75 4.11 -23.85
N CYS A 509 15.02 2.80 -23.79
CA CYS A 509 16.39 2.29 -23.66
C CYS A 509 17.08 2.05 -25.02
N CYS A 510 16.36 1.65 -26.07
CA CYS A 510 16.94 1.40 -27.39
C CYS A 510 17.07 2.65 -28.27
N GLN A 511 16.39 3.77 -27.94
CA GLN A 511 16.50 5.03 -28.68
C GLN A 511 17.70 5.91 -28.29
N PHE A 512 18.43 5.60 -27.22
CA PHE A 512 19.66 6.31 -26.88
C PHE A 512 20.88 5.70 -27.60
N GLY A 513 21.04 6.09 -28.87
CA GLY A 513 22.35 6.46 -29.42
C GLY A 513 23.42 5.37 -29.62
N ILE A 514 23.10 4.27 -30.29
CA ILE A 514 24.11 3.43 -30.95
C ILE A 514 23.73 3.36 -32.44
N TRP A 515 24.66 3.77 -33.31
CA TRP A 515 24.56 3.98 -34.78
C TRP A 515 24.27 5.43 -35.25
N PRO A 516 25.29 6.23 -35.57
CA PRO A 516 25.12 7.37 -36.45
C PRO A 516 25.14 6.90 -37.91
N GLY A 517 23.98 6.97 -38.57
CA GLY A 517 23.93 7.15 -40.03
C GLY A 517 23.33 6.01 -40.84
N ARG A 518 22.22 6.35 -41.51
CA ARG A 518 21.64 5.73 -42.72
C ARG A 518 21.23 4.26 -42.62
N LEU A 519 19.93 4.04 -42.37
CA LEU A 519 19.08 3.22 -43.24
C LEU A 519 17.61 3.32 -42.80
N THR A 520 16.97 4.42 -43.20
CA THR A 520 15.50 4.51 -43.31
C THR A 520 15.18 5.14 -44.66
N ARG A 521 15.28 4.34 -45.72
CA ARG A 521 14.40 4.48 -46.89
C ARG A 521 14.09 3.10 -47.42
N GLN A 522 12.82 2.96 -47.76
CA GLN A 522 12.14 1.79 -48.29
C GLN A 522 11.79 0.76 -47.22
N LEU A 523 10.55 0.86 -46.74
CA LEU A 523 9.50 -0.12 -47.06
C LEU A 523 8.16 0.37 -46.49
N GLN A 524 7.30 0.82 -47.40
CA GLN A 524 5.84 0.68 -47.37
C GLN A 524 5.36 0.83 -48.82
N PRO A 525 4.30 0.11 -49.25
CA PRO A 525 3.58 -0.97 -48.57
C PRO A 525 4.27 -2.33 -48.67
#